data_AF-A0A7J2JZ89-F1
#
_entry.id   AF-A0A7J2JZ89-F1
#
_cell.length_a   1.000
_cell.length_b   1.000
_cell.length_c   1.000
_cell.angle_alpha   90.00
_cell.angle_beta   90.00
_cell.angle_gamma   90.00
#
_symmetry.space_group_name_H-M   'P 1'
#
loop_
_entity.id
_entity.type
_entity.pdbx_description
1 polymer ?
#
loop_
_entity_poly.entity_id
_entity_poly.type
_entity_poly.pdbx_seq_one_letter_code
_entity_poly.pdbx_strand_id
1 'polypeptide(L)'
;MRVLRHLVSTNPSPILSRVYQRRMMEYKRRIEELRSVKEPLDLEVEVEGLHKPASEGTRPTRGRGLERDLKKGPGISWDDIVDLEEAKRAIKEAILYPVRRPDLFPDGWPRGILL
;
A
#
# COMPACT_ATOMS: atom_id res chain seq x y z
N MET A 1 -7.46 0.03 15.42
CA MET A 1 -8.04 -0.03 16.79
C MET A 1 -7.83 1.21 17.66
N ARG A 2 -6.71 1.95 17.55
CA ARG A 2 -6.46 3.14 18.41
C ARG A 2 -7.51 4.23 18.25
N VAL A 3 -7.93 4.50 17.00
CA VAL A 3 -8.93 5.54 16.69
C VAL A 3 -10.30 5.24 17.30
N LEU A 4 -10.84 4.02 17.11
CA LEU A 4 -12.15 3.65 17.66
C LEU A 4 -12.18 3.66 19.20
N ARG A 5 -11.10 3.25 19.86
CA ARG A 5 -10.99 3.34 21.32
C ARG A 5 -11.01 4.79 21.79
N HIS A 6 -10.30 5.67 21.09
CA HIS A 6 -10.27 7.09 21.40
C HIS A 6 -11.67 7.71 21.24
N LEU A 7 -12.38 7.39 20.15
CA LEU A 7 -13.75 7.85 19.92
C LEU A 7 -14.74 7.38 20.99
N VAL A 8 -14.58 6.18 21.56
CA VAL A 8 -15.40 5.71 22.68
C VAL A 8 -15.09 6.48 23.97
N SER A 9 -13.83 6.86 24.19
CA SER A 9 -13.43 7.59 25.41
C SER A 9 -13.75 9.09 25.38
N THR A 10 -13.79 9.71 24.20
CA THR A 10 -13.97 11.17 24.08
C THR A 10 -15.41 11.58 23.80
N ASN A 11 -16.29 10.63 23.46
CA ASN A 11 -17.64 10.94 23.01
C ASN A 11 -18.69 10.63 24.09
N PRO A 12 -19.40 11.64 24.62
CA PRO A 12 -20.37 11.46 25.70
C PRO A 12 -21.72 10.88 25.24
N SER A 13 -21.95 10.71 23.94
CA SER A 13 -23.23 10.23 23.42
C SER A 13 -23.38 8.70 23.59
N PRO A 14 -24.45 8.19 24.24
CA PRO A 14 -24.63 6.76 24.47
C PRO A 14 -24.80 5.93 23.18
N ILE A 15 -25.42 6.52 22.16
CA ILE A 15 -25.75 5.83 20.90
C ILE A 15 -24.48 5.64 20.06
N LEU A 16 -23.65 6.68 19.91
CA LEU A 16 -22.44 6.60 19.10
C LEU A 16 -21.40 5.68 19.76
N SER A 17 -21.25 5.77 21.08
CA SER A 17 -20.37 4.87 21.84
C SER A 17 -20.75 3.40 21.64
N ARG A 18 -22.05 3.06 21.62
CA ARG A 18 -22.52 1.71 21.32
C ARG A 18 -22.17 1.26 19.89
N VAL A 19 -22.31 2.14 18.90
CA VAL A 19 -21.93 1.84 17.50
C VAL A 19 -20.44 1.59 17.40
N TYR A 20 -19.59 2.43 17.99
CA TYR A 20 -18.14 2.25 17.97
C TYR A 20 -17.69 1.01 18.71
N GLN A 21 -18.32 0.68 19.84
CA GLN A 21 -18.08 -0.57 20.57
C GLN A 21 -18.41 -1.80 19.71
N ARG A 22 -19.56 -1.79 19.01
CA ARG A 22 -19.94 -2.87 18.09
C ARG A 22 -18.91 -3.05 16.97
N ARG A 23 -18.53 -1.97 16.30
CA ARG A 23 -17.51 -2.01 15.23
C ARG A 23 -16.16 -2.49 15.74
N MET A 24 -15.77 -2.07 16.95
CA MET A 24 -14.53 -2.54 17.57
C MET A 24 -14.55 -4.06 17.79
N MET A 25 -15.66 -4.65 18.20
CA MET A 25 -15.79 -6.10 18.35
C MET A 25 -15.70 -6.83 16.99
N GLU A 26 -16.42 -6.35 15.99
CA GLU A 26 -16.38 -6.89 14.62
C GLU A 26 -14.95 -6.93 14.07
N TYR A 27 -14.19 -5.83 14.23
CA TYR A 27 -12.80 -5.78 13.78
C TYR A 27 -11.85 -6.67 14.59
N LYS A 28 -12.08 -6.83 15.90
CA LYS A 28 -11.27 -7.74 16.72
C LYS A 28 -11.43 -9.17 16.21
N ARG A 29 -12.68 -9.60 16.02
CA ARG A 29 -13.00 -10.93 15.49
C ARG A 29 -12.36 -11.16 14.12
N ARG A 30 -12.49 -10.19 13.20
CA ARG A 30 -11.91 -10.34 11.86
C ARG A 30 -10.39 -10.44 11.86
N ILE A 31 -9.71 -9.70 12.74
CA ILE A 31 -8.25 -9.81 12.88
C ILE A 31 -7.85 -11.20 13.37
N GLU A 32 -8.62 -11.79 14.29
CA GLU A 32 -8.39 -13.14 14.79
C GLU A 32 -8.55 -14.18 13.67
N GLU A 33 -9.65 -14.11 12.91
CA GLU A 33 -9.90 -14.97 11.75
C GLU A 33 -8.77 -14.87 10.71
N LEU A 34 -8.27 -13.66 10.45
CA LEU A 34 -7.17 -13.47 9.50
C LEU A 34 -5.82 -13.93 10.04
N ARG A 35 -5.65 -13.98 11.36
CA ARG A 35 -4.46 -14.55 12.00
C ARG A 35 -4.49 -16.08 11.96
N SER A 36 -5.64 -16.69 12.22
CA SER A 36 -5.77 -18.16 12.18
C SER A 36 -5.57 -18.74 10.78
N VAL A 37 -5.88 -18.00 9.73
CA VAL A 37 -5.67 -18.44 8.33
C VAL A 37 -4.19 -18.32 7.88
N LYS A 38 -3.33 -17.69 8.69
CA LYS A 38 -1.95 -17.34 8.31
C LYS A 38 -0.89 -18.29 8.87
N GLU A 39 -1.25 -19.49 9.30
CA GLU A 39 -0.25 -20.56 9.47
C GLU A 39 0.32 -20.90 8.08
N PRO A 40 1.63 -20.69 7.85
CA PRO A 40 2.21 -20.89 6.54
C PRO A 40 2.21 -22.38 6.21
N LEU A 41 1.51 -22.78 5.15
CA LEU A 41 1.87 -24.01 4.46
C LEU A 41 3.26 -23.76 3.84
N ASP A 42 4.25 -24.50 4.31
CA ASP A 42 5.60 -24.58 3.75
C ASP A 42 5.52 -25.18 2.33
N LEU A 43 5.15 -24.36 1.35
CA LEU A 43 5.32 -24.66 -0.06
C LEU A 43 6.68 -24.09 -0.46
N GLU A 44 7.70 -24.94 -0.37
CA GLU A 44 9.03 -24.69 -0.91
C GLU A 44 8.91 -24.40 -2.41
N VAL A 45 9.06 -23.13 -2.79
CA VAL A 45 9.23 -22.73 -4.19
C VAL A 45 10.72 -22.53 -4.40
N GLU A 46 11.31 -23.47 -5.13
CA GLU A 46 12.70 -23.45 -5.58
C GLU A 46 12.92 -22.22 -6.48
N VAL A 47 13.80 -21.29 -6.07
CA VAL A 47 14.17 -20.11 -6.86
C VAL A 47 15.59 -20.31 -7.37
N GLU A 48 15.72 -20.61 -8.66
CA GLU A 48 17.01 -20.78 -9.33
C GLU A 48 17.50 -19.44 -9.93
N GLY A 49 18.64 -18.95 -9.43
CA GLY A 49 19.54 -17.96 -10.08
C GLY A 49 19.11 -16.47 -10.06
N LEU A 50 19.94 -15.46 -9.79
CA LEU A 50 21.39 -15.32 -9.72
C LEU A 50 21.76 -14.02 -8.93
N HIS A 51 22.79 -14.12 -8.07
CA HIS A 51 23.83 -13.13 -7.70
C HIS A 51 23.51 -11.78 -7.00
N LYS A 52 24.10 -11.65 -5.80
CA LYS A 52 24.52 -10.43 -5.07
C LYS A 52 26.07 -10.35 -5.11
N PRO A 53 26.76 -9.19 -4.95
CA PRO A 53 26.90 -8.51 -3.64
C PRO A 53 26.96 -6.94 -3.69
N ALA A 54 26.41 -6.24 -2.68
CA ALA A 54 27.07 -5.37 -1.67
C ALA A 54 27.81 -4.12 -2.21
N SER A 55 27.57 -2.86 -1.78
CA SER A 55 27.77 -2.30 -0.44
C SER A 55 27.28 -0.82 -0.33
N GLU A 56 26.92 -0.40 0.90
CA GLU A 56 26.98 0.93 1.58
C GLU A 56 26.57 2.23 0.84
N GLY A 57 25.80 3.19 1.39
CA GLY A 57 25.31 3.48 2.74
C GLY A 57 24.60 4.87 2.73
N THR A 58 23.93 5.19 3.85
CA THR A 58 23.28 6.48 4.20
C THR A 58 21.77 6.61 3.91
N ARG A 59 20.99 6.36 4.98
CA ARG A 59 19.72 7.03 5.32
C ARG A 59 20.06 8.00 6.48
N PRO A 60 19.23 9.00 6.89
CA PRO A 60 17.76 9.00 6.76
C PRO A 60 17.07 10.38 6.61
N THR A 61 15.89 10.45 5.98
CA THR A 61 14.81 11.39 6.40
C THR A 61 13.44 11.04 5.81
N ARG A 62 12.58 10.49 6.68
CA ARG A 62 11.12 10.66 6.80
C ARG A 62 10.29 10.90 5.53
N GLY A 63 9.97 9.82 4.82
CA GLY A 63 8.76 9.71 4.00
C GLY A 63 7.86 8.60 4.54
N ARG A 64 7.11 8.86 5.62
CA ARG A 64 6.11 7.91 6.13
C ARG A 64 4.93 7.93 5.16
N GLY A 65 4.89 7.01 4.20
CA GLY A 65 3.68 6.88 3.39
C GLY A 65 3.71 6.03 2.14
N LEU A 66 4.53 4.99 1.99
CA LEU A 66 4.36 4.02 0.89
C LEU A 66 4.72 2.58 1.28
N GLU A 67 4.67 2.21 2.57
CA GLU A 67 4.60 0.78 2.94
C GLU A 67 3.15 0.33 2.80
N ARG A 68 2.72 0.12 1.55
CA ARG A 68 1.52 -0.63 1.25
C ARG A 68 1.94 -1.84 0.45
N ASP A 69 1.92 -2.97 1.13
CA ASP A 69 1.75 -4.32 0.58
C ASP A 69 2.29 -4.49 -0.85
N LEU A 70 3.56 -4.90 -0.96
CA LEU A 70 4.11 -5.54 -2.16
C LEU A 70 3.39 -6.88 -2.39
N LYS A 71 2.08 -6.86 -2.64
CA LYS A 71 1.42 -7.96 -3.35
C LYS A 71 2.13 -8.03 -4.69
N LYS A 72 2.74 -9.18 -5.00
CA LYS A 72 3.35 -9.42 -6.32
C LYS A 72 2.38 -8.90 -7.38
N GLY A 73 2.83 -7.90 -8.15
CA GLY A 73 2.00 -7.29 -9.18
C GLY A 73 1.54 -8.35 -10.19
N PRO A 74 0.47 -8.09 -10.94
CA PRO A 74 0.12 -8.95 -12.06
C PRO A 74 1.33 -9.03 -13.01
N GLY A 75 1.68 -10.22 -13.49
CA GLY A 75 2.83 -10.45 -14.37
C GLY A 75 2.59 -9.94 -15.80
N ILE A 76 2.23 -8.67 -15.95
CA ILE A 76 1.86 -8.01 -17.21
C ILE A 76 2.92 -6.95 -17.53
N SER A 77 3.42 -6.94 -18.77
CA SER A 77 4.34 -5.94 -19.31
C SER A 77 3.60 -4.79 -20.01
N TRP A 78 4.29 -3.67 -20.25
CA TRP A 78 3.79 -2.58 -21.09
C TRP A 78 3.60 -2.96 -22.56
N ASP A 79 4.30 -4.00 -23.01
CA ASP A 79 4.24 -4.52 -24.37
C ASP A 79 2.96 -5.36 -24.61
N ASP A 80 2.37 -5.89 -23.53
CA ASP A 80 1.12 -6.68 -23.60
C ASP A 80 -0.11 -5.79 -23.84
N ILE A 81 0.04 -4.47 -23.70
CA ILE A 81 -1.04 -3.49 -23.87
C ILE A 81 -0.91 -2.88 -25.26
N VAL A 82 -1.90 -3.09 -26.13
CA VAL A 82 -1.91 -2.58 -27.52
C VAL A 82 -2.91 -1.42 -27.65
N ASP A 83 -2.63 -0.47 -28.54
CA ASP A 83 -3.53 0.61 -28.96
C ASP A 83 -3.96 1.62 -27.86
N LEU A 84 -3.10 1.83 -26.85
CA LEU A 84 -3.35 2.73 -25.72
C LEU A 84 -2.18 3.68 -25.44
N GLU A 85 -1.52 4.18 -26.48
CA GLU A 85 -0.31 4.99 -26.32
C GLU A 85 -0.54 6.30 -25.56
N GLU A 86 -1.69 6.95 -25.74
CA GLU A 86 -2.05 8.15 -25.00
C GLU A 86 -2.22 7.86 -23.50
N ALA A 87 -2.92 6.77 -23.15
CA ALA A 87 -3.09 6.34 -21.77
C ALA A 87 -1.74 5.95 -21.14
N LYS A 88 -0.90 5.18 -21.85
CA LYS A 88 0.45 4.82 -21.38
C LYS A 88 1.29 6.06 -21.09
N ARG A 89 1.23 7.08 -21.95
CA ARG A 89 1.95 8.35 -21.76
C ARG A 89 1.41 9.11 -20.55
N ALA A 90 0.09 9.25 -20.43
CA ALA A 90 -0.54 9.95 -19.31
C ALA A 90 -0.19 9.30 -17.95
N ILE A 91 -0.18 7.96 -17.89
CA ILE A 91 0.23 7.22 -16.68
C ILE A 91 1.70 7.50 -16.34
N LYS A 92 2.59 7.51 -17.35
CA LYS A 92 4.02 7.79 -17.14
C LYS A 92 4.24 9.19 -16.58
N GLU A 93 3.53 10.18 -17.11
CA GLU A 93 3.65 11.58 -16.67
C GLU A 93 3.07 11.82 -15.27
N ALA A 94 1.92 11.23 -14.95
CA ALA A 94 1.25 11.43 -13.68
C ALA A 94 1.88 10.65 -12.51
N ILE A 95 2.48 9.48 -12.79
CA ILE A 95 2.95 8.56 -11.75
C ILE A 95 4.44 8.28 -11.87
N LEU A 96 4.90 7.84 -13.05
CA LEU A 96 6.26 7.30 -13.18
C LEU A 96 7.34 8.37 -13.10
N TYR A 97 7.20 9.48 -13.81
CA TYR A 97 8.20 10.56 -13.83
C TYR A 97 8.36 11.22 -12.46
N PRO A 98 7.29 11.57 -11.74
CA PRO A 98 7.43 12.18 -10.42
C PRO A 98 8.02 11.22 -9.38
N VAL A 99 7.74 9.91 -9.49
CA VAL A 99 8.35 8.90 -8.61
C VAL A 99 9.83 8.70 -8.93
N ARG A 100 10.25 8.77 -10.20
CA ARG A 100 11.65 8.59 -10.62
C ARG A 100 12.52 9.81 -10.37
N ARG A 101 12.01 11.02 -10.64
CA ARG A 101 12.71 12.28 -10.38
C ARG A 101 11.76 13.28 -9.70
N PRO A 102 11.58 13.18 -8.37
CA PRO A 102 10.78 14.16 -7.65
C PRO A 102 11.39 15.57 -7.73
N ASP A 103 12.72 15.66 -7.90
CA ASP A 103 13.44 16.93 -7.98
C ASP A 103 13.00 17.82 -9.17
N LEU A 104 12.45 17.23 -10.23
CA LEU A 104 11.94 17.97 -11.38
C LEU A 104 10.53 18.54 -11.17
N PHE A 105 9.87 18.22 -10.05
CA PHE A 105 8.52 18.65 -9.73
C PHE A 105 8.45 19.36 -8.36
N PRO A 106 9.14 20.50 -8.18
CA PRO A 106 9.17 21.23 -6.91
C PRO A 106 7.78 21.77 -6.51
N ASP A 107 6.96 22.17 -7.49
CA ASP A 107 5.61 22.70 -7.28
C ASP A 107 4.55 21.58 -7.18
N GLY A 108 4.97 20.31 -7.25
CA GLY A 108 4.09 19.14 -7.24
C GLY A 108 3.64 18.70 -8.63
N TRP A 109 2.81 17.65 -8.66
CA TRP A 109 2.31 17.03 -9.89
C TRP A 109 0.86 16.53 -9.71
N PRO A 110 0.09 16.40 -10.79
CA PRO A 110 -1.28 15.90 -10.72
C PRO A 110 -1.33 14.47 -10.21
N ARG A 111 -2.20 14.22 -9.21
CA ARG A 111 -2.36 12.89 -8.56
C ARG A 111 -3.56 12.10 -9.05
N GLY A 112 -4.39 12.67 -9.91
CA GLY A 112 -5.55 12.03 -10.50
C GLY A 112 -5.32 11.78 -11.98
N ILE A 113 -5.78 10.63 -12.48
CA ILE A 113 -5.85 10.31 -13.90
C ILE A 113 -7.24 9.73 -14.17
N LEU A 114 -7.85 10.17 -15.28
CA LEU A 114 -9.07 9.57 -15.81
C LEU A 114 -8.69 8.93 -17.14
N LEU A 115 -8.97 7.64 -17.28
CA LEU A 115 -8.68 6.83 -18.46
C LEU A 115 -9.99 6.36 -19.08
#